data_AF-A0A8T7JX31-F1
#
_entry.id   AF-A0A8T7JX31-F1
#
_cell.length_a   1.000
_cell.length_b   1.000
_cell.length_c   1.000
_cell.angle_alpha   90.00
_cell.angle_beta   90.00
_cell.angle_gamma   90.00
#
_symmetry.space_group_name_H-M   'P 1'
#
loop_
_entity.id
_entity.type
_entity.pdbx_description
1 polymer ?
#
loop_
_entity_poly.entity_id
_entity_poly.type
_entity_poly.pdbx_seq_one_letter_code
_entity_poly.pdbx_strand_id
1 'polypeptide(L)'
;MCFVYQQEEKHISANEFRVNEGIRVAEVRLIGPDGGNIGVVGIKEALKIAREAELDLVEVSPGANPPVCRVMDFGKFIYEKAKKEREAKKAQTKIEVKEIRLRPKTNEAHRGFKVDDARRWLLQGHKVRVTIKFRGREMDYPEIALEDLKEIAADLADIAVIEVPPQMEGRTMLVVMAPAKPGAAKKKEKPVQADAKNEA
;
A
#
# COMPACT_ATOMS: atom_id res chain seq x y z
N MET A 1 12.20 5.99 16.89
CA MET A 1 12.17 4.56 16.47
C MET A 1 11.12 4.42 15.38
N CYS A 2 11.50 4.68 14.12
CA CYS A 2 10.55 4.72 13.01
C CYS A 2 10.49 3.31 12.39
N PHE A 3 9.38 2.62 12.62
CA PHE A 3 9.12 1.29 12.05
C PHE A 3 8.95 1.42 10.53
N VAL A 4 10.00 1.12 9.78
CA VAL A 4 9.94 0.92 8.33
C VAL A 4 9.15 -0.37 8.12
N TYR A 5 7.87 -0.26 7.77
CA TYR A 5 7.09 -1.39 7.28
C TYR A 5 7.58 -1.76 5.88
N GLN A 6 8.61 -2.60 5.84
CA GLN A 6 9.02 -3.34 4.66
C GLN A 6 7.91 -4.34 4.34
N GLN A 7 6.99 -3.95 3.45
CA GLN A 7 5.94 -4.83 2.93
C GLN A 7 6.63 -5.92 2.09
N GLU A 8 6.81 -7.10 2.67
CA GLU A 8 7.23 -8.30 1.94
C GLU A 8 6.23 -8.57 0.81
N GLU A 9 6.74 -8.77 -0.40
CA GLU A 9 5.95 -9.19 -1.54
C GLU A 9 5.45 -10.62 -1.32
N LYS A 10 4.29 -10.76 -0.66
CA LYS A 10 3.57 -12.03 -0.62
C LYS A 10 3.06 -12.32 -2.04
N HIS A 11 3.81 -13.14 -2.75
CA HIS A 11 3.27 -13.94 -3.82
C HIS A 11 2.27 -14.90 -3.18
N ILE A 12 0.97 -14.79 -3.49
CA ILE A 12 0.04 -15.91 -3.24
C ILE A 12 0.57 -17.06 -4.08
N SER A 13 1.32 -17.95 -3.46
CA SER A 13 1.65 -19.22 -4.08
C SER A 13 0.40 -20.11 -3.99
N ALA A 14 0.17 -20.95 -5.00
CA ALA A 14 -0.87 -21.97 -4.96
C ALA A 14 -0.74 -22.92 -3.74
N ASN A 15 0.39 -22.84 -3.04
CA ASN A 15 0.72 -23.60 -1.85
C ASN A 15 0.10 -23.05 -0.54
N GLU A 16 -0.58 -21.90 -0.58
CA GLU A 16 -1.21 -21.31 0.62
C GLU A 16 -2.52 -22.01 1.03
N PHE A 17 -3.18 -22.71 0.10
CA PHE A 17 -4.45 -23.40 0.37
C PHE A 17 -4.29 -24.92 0.28
N ARG A 18 -4.89 -25.63 1.24
CA ARG A 18 -5.02 -27.09 1.19
C ARG A 18 -6.28 -27.44 0.41
N VAL A 19 -6.14 -28.37 -0.54
CA VAL A 19 -7.23 -28.82 -1.40
C VAL A 19 -7.33 -30.34 -1.38
N ASN A 20 -8.56 -30.86 -1.50
CA ASN A 20 -8.87 -32.27 -1.63
C ASN A 20 -8.13 -33.13 -0.57
N GLU A 21 -7.27 -34.05 -1.02
CA GLU A 21 -6.51 -34.95 -0.15
C GLU A 21 -5.41 -34.26 0.68
N GLY A 22 -5.13 -32.99 0.41
CA GLY A 22 -4.27 -32.15 1.23
C GLY A 22 -4.86 -31.82 2.61
N ILE A 23 -6.17 -32.01 2.80
CA ILE A 23 -6.90 -31.74 4.04
C ILE A 23 -6.83 -32.99 4.94
N ARG A 24 -6.13 -32.89 6.08
CA ARG A 24 -5.82 -34.03 6.97
C ARG A 24 -6.66 -34.07 8.27
N VAL A 25 -7.74 -33.31 8.34
CA VAL A 25 -8.60 -33.25 9.54
C VAL A 25 -9.75 -34.25 9.44
N ALA A 26 -10.27 -34.70 10.59
CA ALA A 26 -11.34 -35.70 10.64
C ALA A 26 -12.72 -35.11 10.27
N GLU A 27 -13.01 -33.91 10.77
CA GLU A 27 -14.29 -33.21 10.59
C GLU A 27 -14.04 -31.81 10.04
N VAL A 28 -14.94 -31.36 9.15
CA VAL A 28 -14.89 -30.06 8.50
C VAL A 28 -16.28 -29.44 8.50
N ARG A 29 -16.34 -28.11 8.59
CA ARG A 29 -17.56 -27.37 8.30
C ARG A 29 -17.65 -27.16 6.79
N LEU A 30 -18.63 -27.78 6.15
CA LEU A 30 -18.77 -27.81 4.70
C LEU A 30 -19.76 -26.76 4.20
N ILE A 31 -19.31 -25.99 3.22
CA ILE A 31 -20.14 -25.14 2.37
C ILE A 31 -20.24 -25.82 1.00
N GLY A 32 -21.47 -26.09 0.56
CA GLY A 32 -21.76 -26.71 -0.74
C GLY A 32 -21.46 -25.80 -1.93
N PRO A 33 -21.60 -26.34 -3.16
CA PRO A 33 -21.26 -25.63 -4.40
C PRO A 33 -22.11 -24.38 -4.65
N ASP A 34 -23.38 -24.39 -4.23
CA ASP A 34 -24.30 -23.26 -4.35
C ASP A 34 -24.11 -22.20 -3.25
N GLY A 35 -23.11 -22.37 -2.38
CA GLY A 35 -22.90 -21.51 -1.21
C GLY A 35 -23.78 -21.85 0.00
N GLY A 36 -24.62 -22.88 -0.09
CA GLY A 36 -25.40 -23.41 1.02
C GLY A 36 -24.52 -24.01 2.11
N ASN A 37 -24.86 -23.78 3.37
CA ASN A 37 -24.14 -24.35 4.50
C ASN A 37 -24.70 -25.74 4.83
N ILE A 38 -23.89 -26.79 4.64
CA ILE A 38 -24.30 -28.19 4.89
C ILE A 38 -24.09 -28.54 6.38
N GLY A 39 -23.20 -27.83 7.06
CA GLY A 39 -22.92 -28.03 8.48
C GLY A 39 -21.58 -28.74 8.70
N VAL A 40 -21.43 -29.41 9.84
CA VAL A 40 -20.22 -30.17 10.18
C VAL A 40 -20.38 -31.59 9.66
N VAL A 41 -19.44 -32.02 8.81
CA VAL A 41 -19.43 -33.35 8.19
C VAL A 41 -18.04 -33.95 8.28
N GLY A 42 -17.96 -35.28 8.13
CA GLY A 42 -16.68 -35.97 8.04
C GLY A 42 -15.95 -35.62 6.74
N ILE A 43 -14.62 -35.62 6.75
CA ILE A 43 -13.81 -35.29 5.56
C ILE A 43 -14.13 -36.20 4.36
N LYS A 44 -14.43 -37.48 4.62
CA LYS A 44 -14.78 -38.45 3.56
C LYS A 44 -16.08 -38.08 2.85
N GLU A 45 -17.06 -37.59 3.60
CA GLU A 45 -18.34 -37.15 3.06
C GLU A 45 -18.17 -35.85 2.27
N ALA A 46 -17.40 -34.90 2.80
CA ALA A 46 -17.05 -33.67 2.09
C ALA A 46 -16.35 -33.93 0.75
N LEU A 47 -15.38 -34.86 0.72
CA LEU A 47 -14.70 -35.28 -0.51
C LEU A 47 -15.65 -35.97 -1.49
N LYS A 48 -16.63 -36.75 -0.99
CA LYS A 48 -17.64 -37.39 -1.85
C LYS A 48 -18.51 -36.35 -2.53
N ILE A 49 -19.02 -35.37 -1.77
CA ILE A 49 -19.86 -34.27 -2.29
C ILE A 49 -19.09 -33.45 -3.34
N ALA A 50 -17.81 -33.16 -3.09
CA ALA A 50 -16.97 -32.46 -4.06
C ALA A 50 -16.83 -33.24 -5.37
N ARG A 51 -16.57 -34.56 -5.31
CA ARG A 51 -16.47 -35.43 -6.50
C ARG A 51 -17.80 -35.56 -7.25
N GLU A 52 -18.92 -35.68 -6.52
CA GLU A 52 -20.26 -35.76 -7.13
C GLU A 52 -20.62 -34.48 -7.89
N ALA A 53 -20.12 -33.33 -7.41
CA ALA A 53 -20.29 -32.04 -8.06
C ALA A 53 -19.20 -31.73 -9.12
N GLU A 54 -18.24 -32.62 -9.35
CA GLU A 54 -17.07 -32.41 -10.22
C GLU A 54 -16.25 -31.14 -9.86
N LEU A 55 -16.19 -30.80 -8.58
CA LEU A 55 -15.51 -29.63 -8.05
C LEU A 55 -14.45 -30.01 -7.00
N ASP A 56 -13.62 -29.05 -6.60
CA ASP A 56 -12.61 -29.26 -5.58
C ASP A 56 -13.11 -28.90 -4.18
N LEU A 57 -12.67 -29.66 -3.18
CA LEU A 57 -12.84 -29.29 -1.78
C LEU A 57 -11.68 -28.39 -1.36
N VAL A 58 -11.96 -27.10 -1.16
CA VAL A 58 -10.94 -26.10 -0.81
C VAL A 58 -11.09 -25.67 0.65
N GLU A 59 -10.01 -25.76 1.43
CA GLU A 59 -9.96 -25.25 2.79
C GLU A 59 -9.80 -23.72 2.76
N VAL A 60 -10.86 -22.97 3.10
CA VAL A 60 -10.87 -21.49 3.06
C VAL A 60 -10.50 -20.87 4.40
N SER A 61 -10.74 -21.56 5.52
CA SER A 61 -10.38 -21.07 6.85
C SER A 61 -9.80 -22.19 7.72
N PRO A 62 -8.46 -22.28 7.83
CA PRO A 62 -7.81 -23.25 8.73
C PRO A 62 -7.93 -22.89 10.20
N GLY A 63 -8.19 -21.62 10.54
CA GLY A 63 -8.19 -21.13 11.92
C GLY A 63 -9.47 -21.41 12.71
N ALA A 64 -10.50 -22.01 12.08
CA ALA A 64 -11.75 -22.37 12.72
C ALA A 64 -11.70 -23.80 13.27
N ASN A 65 -12.39 -24.06 14.38
CA ASN A 65 -12.61 -25.39 14.94
C ASN A 65 -14.11 -25.74 14.87
N PRO A 66 -14.55 -26.65 13.98
CA PRO A 66 -13.80 -27.34 12.92
C PRO A 66 -13.45 -26.43 11.71
N PRO A 67 -12.40 -26.75 10.93
CA PRO A 67 -11.98 -25.96 9.76
C PRO A 67 -13.09 -25.80 8.73
N VAL A 68 -13.11 -24.65 8.05
CA VAL A 68 -14.15 -24.37 7.04
C VAL A 68 -13.64 -24.75 5.66
N CYS A 69 -14.33 -25.69 5.02
CA CYS A 69 -14.10 -26.13 3.66
C CYS A 69 -15.28 -25.72 2.77
N ARG A 70 -14.98 -25.30 1.54
CA ARG A 70 -16.00 -24.96 0.54
C ARG A 70 -15.73 -25.74 -0.74
N VAL A 71 -16.79 -26.29 -1.31
CA VAL A 71 -16.75 -26.97 -2.61
C VAL A 71 -16.78 -25.90 -3.70
N MET A 72 -15.70 -25.77 -4.47
CA MET A 72 -15.60 -24.81 -5.58
C MET A 72 -14.48 -25.19 -6.56
N ASP A 73 -14.47 -24.57 -7.74
CA ASP A 73 -13.36 -24.69 -8.68
C ASP A 73 -12.12 -23.94 -8.14
N PHE A 74 -11.06 -24.69 -7.84
CA PHE A 74 -9.83 -24.11 -7.27
C PHE A 74 -9.09 -23.22 -8.26
N GLY A 75 -9.05 -23.59 -9.54
CA GLY A 75 -8.35 -22.83 -10.58
C GLY A 75 -8.97 -21.45 -10.78
N LYS A 76 -10.31 -21.39 -10.87
CA LYS A 76 -11.05 -20.13 -10.97
C LYS A 76 -10.87 -19.27 -9.72
N PHE A 77 -10.92 -19.86 -8.53
CA PHE A 77 -10.72 -19.15 -7.27
C PHE A 77 -9.34 -18.47 -7.18
N ILE A 78 -8.26 -19.19 -7.54
CA ILE A 78 -6.91 -18.63 -7.54
C ILE A 78 -6.80 -17.48 -8.55
N TYR A 79 -7.39 -17.63 -9.74
CA TYR A 79 -7.40 -16.57 -10.74
C TYR A 79 -8.11 -15.30 -10.25
N GLU A 80 -9.30 -15.44 -9.67
CA GLU A 80 -10.07 -14.31 -9.13
C GLU A 80 -9.37 -13.64 -7.95
N LYS A 81 -8.81 -14.42 -7.02
CA LYS A 81 -8.02 -13.89 -5.89
C LYS A 81 -6.80 -13.13 -6.41
N ALA A 82 -6.05 -13.69 -7.35
CA ALA A 82 -4.89 -13.05 -7.95
C ALA A 82 -5.25 -11.78 -8.74
N LYS A 83 -6.37 -11.79 -9.47
CA LYS A 83 -6.89 -10.61 -10.18
C LYS A 83 -7.26 -9.50 -9.20
N LYS A 84 -8.03 -9.81 -8.16
CA LYS A 84 -8.43 -8.88 -7.11
C LYS A 84 -7.23 -8.29 -6.38
N GLU A 85 -6.24 -9.11 -6.05
CA GLU A 85 -5.01 -8.60 -5.43
C GLU A 85 -4.18 -7.71 -6.36
N ARG A 86 -4.09 -8.05 -7.66
CA ARG A 86 -3.42 -7.17 -8.63
C ARG A 86 -4.14 -5.84 -8.78
N GLU A 87 -5.48 -5.86 -8.81
CA GLU A 87 -6.30 -4.64 -8.85
C GLU A 87 -6.13 -3.81 -7.57
N ALA A 88 -6.14 -4.45 -6.40
CA ALA A 88 -5.90 -3.79 -5.11
C ALA A 88 -4.48 -3.19 -5.04
N LYS A 89 -3.45 -3.92 -5.48
CA LYS A 89 -2.07 -3.44 -5.55
C LYS A 89 -1.91 -2.26 -6.52
N LYS A 90 -2.63 -2.27 -7.65
CA LYS A 90 -2.64 -1.15 -8.61
C LYS A 90 -3.39 0.07 -8.06
N ALA A 91 -4.46 -0.15 -7.29
CA ALA A 91 -5.21 0.92 -6.65
C ALA A 91 -4.46 1.54 -5.46
N GLN A 92 -3.61 0.76 -4.79
CA GLN A 92 -2.76 1.26 -3.71
C GLN A 92 -1.73 2.27 -4.26
N THR A 93 -1.95 3.54 -3.94
CA THR A 93 -0.98 4.60 -4.25
C THR A 93 0.23 4.41 -3.34
N LYS A 94 1.38 4.04 -3.91
CA LYS A 94 2.64 3.92 -3.19
C LYS A 94 3.14 5.31 -2.80
N ILE A 95 2.96 5.69 -1.54
CA ILE A 95 3.52 6.92 -0.99
C ILE A 95 4.99 6.66 -0.70
N GLU A 96 5.83 6.91 -1.71
CA GLU A 96 7.28 6.87 -1.54
C GLU A 96 7.79 8.14 -0.84
N VAL A 97 8.86 7.99 -0.05
CA VAL A 97 9.62 9.12 0.52
C VAL A 97 10.74 9.45 -0.45
N LYS A 98 10.71 10.65 -1.03
CA LYS A 98 11.78 11.18 -1.89
C LYS A 98 12.74 12.02 -1.06
N GLU A 99 14.03 11.87 -1.27
CA GLU A 99 15.06 12.62 -0.54
C GLU A 99 15.73 13.65 -1.43
N ILE A 100 15.83 14.88 -0.92
CA ILE A 100 16.61 15.97 -1.50
C ILE A 100 17.81 16.22 -0.61
N ARG A 101 18.99 16.29 -1.23
CA ARG A 101 20.24 16.56 -0.51
C ARG A 101 20.80 17.89 -0.96
N LEU A 102 20.92 18.82 -0.01
CA LEU A 102 21.44 20.17 -0.19
C LEU A 102 22.73 20.36 0.59
N ARG A 103 23.45 21.43 0.22
CA ARG A 103 24.66 21.89 0.91
C ARG A 103 24.44 23.33 1.40
N PRO A 104 25.06 23.76 2.52
CA PRO A 104 24.93 25.14 3.00
C PRO A 104 25.44 26.23 2.05
N LYS A 105 26.28 25.88 1.06
CA LYS A 105 26.83 26.81 0.05
C LYS A 105 26.22 26.57 -1.34
N THR A 106 24.95 26.19 -1.40
CA THR A 106 24.27 25.93 -2.68
C THR A 106 23.94 27.25 -3.37
N ASN A 107 24.17 27.33 -4.68
CA ASN A 107 23.75 28.48 -5.49
C ASN A 107 22.22 28.59 -5.48
N GLU A 108 21.67 29.81 -5.41
CA GLU A 108 20.24 30.11 -5.39
C GLU A 108 19.48 29.43 -6.55
N ALA A 109 20.04 29.47 -7.76
CA ALA A 109 19.43 28.79 -8.91
C ALA A 109 19.32 27.26 -8.70
N HIS A 110 20.36 26.64 -8.14
CA HIS A 110 20.35 25.21 -7.83
C HIS A 110 19.42 24.87 -6.66
N ARG A 111 19.24 25.80 -5.71
CA ARG A 111 18.23 25.68 -4.65
C ARG A 111 16.82 25.69 -5.25
N GLY A 112 16.53 26.64 -6.14
CA GLY A 112 15.23 26.75 -6.83
C GLY A 112 14.83 25.45 -7.54
N PHE A 113 15.72 24.86 -8.36
CA PHE A 113 15.42 23.59 -9.02
C PHE A 113 15.09 22.45 -8.05
N LYS A 114 15.72 22.41 -6.87
CA LYS A 114 15.41 21.41 -5.84
C LYS A 114 14.08 21.68 -5.14
N VAL A 115 13.71 22.93 -4.94
CA VAL A 115 12.39 23.31 -4.40
C VAL A 115 11.29 22.95 -5.41
N ASP A 116 11.52 23.15 -6.70
CA ASP A 116 10.58 22.76 -7.76
C ASP A 116 10.40 21.24 -7.84
N ASP A 117 11.48 20.47 -7.73
CA ASP A 117 11.42 19.00 -7.61
C ASP A 117 10.61 18.58 -6.38
N ALA A 118 10.85 19.21 -5.22
CA ALA A 118 10.09 18.96 -4.00
C ALA A 118 8.59 19.23 -4.19
N ARG A 119 8.26 20.38 -4.78
CA ARG A 119 6.89 20.81 -5.12
C ARG A 119 6.22 19.78 -6.02
N ARG A 120 6.91 19.32 -7.07
CA ARG A 120 6.40 18.27 -7.98
C ARG A 120 6.11 16.95 -7.26
N TRP A 121 6.97 16.52 -6.33
CA TRP A 121 6.78 15.28 -5.59
C TRP A 121 5.65 15.37 -4.57
N LEU A 122 5.54 16.50 -3.87
CA LEU A 122 4.44 16.78 -2.94
C LEU A 122 3.09 16.79 -3.67
N LEU A 123 3.00 17.40 -4.86
CA LEU A 123 1.79 17.36 -5.70
C LEU A 123 1.42 15.95 -6.17
N GLN A 124 2.41 15.06 -6.35
CA GLN A 124 2.18 13.64 -6.66
C GLN A 124 1.76 12.81 -5.44
N GLY A 125 1.76 13.40 -4.24
CA GLY A 125 1.39 12.73 -3.00
C GLY A 125 2.57 12.00 -2.32
N HIS A 126 3.81 12.27 -2.74
CA HIS A 126 4.99 11.72 -2.09
C HIS A 126 5.39 12.56 -0.87
N LYS A 127 6.01 11.91 0.12
CA LYS A 127 6.66 12.62 1.23
C LYS A 127 8.04 13.08 0.77
N VAL A 128 8.47 14.25 1.22
CA VAL A 128 9.79 14.79 0.88
C VAL A 128 10.62 14.94 2.15
N ARG A 129 11.82 14.34 2.13
CA ARG A 129 12.85 14.54 3.15
C ARG A 129 13.92 15.46 2.56
N VAL A 130 14.06 16.65 3.10
CA VAL A 130 15.12 17.59 2.70
C VAL A 130 16.23 17.49 3.73
N THR A 131 17.44 17.17 3.27
CA THR A 131 18.61 16.96 4.11
C THR A 131 19.72 17.92 3.69
N ILE A 132 20.22 18.73 4.61
CA ILE A 132 21.44 19.53 4.44
C ILE A 132 22.61 18.79 5.07
N LYS A 133 23.64 18.51 4.27
CA LYS A 133 24.85 17.85 4.76
C LYS A 133 25.96 18.85 5.04
N PHE A 134 26.45 18.86 6.28
CA PHE A 134 27.59 19.67 6.68
C PHE A 134 28.92 18.99 6.32
N ARG A 135 29.93 19.79 5.97
CA ARG A 135 31.30 19.30 5.77
C ARG A 135 32.29 19.98 6.74
N GLY A 136 32.96 19.16 7.56
CA GLY A 136 34.07 19.62 8.40
C GLY A 136 33.64 20.69 9.41
N ARG A 137 34.22 21.90 9.29
CA ARG A 137 33.99 23.08 10.15
C ARG A 137 32.65 23.78 9.94
N GLU A 138 31.84 23.32 8.98
CA GLU A 138 30.49 23.86 8.75
C GLU A 138 29.48 23.40 9.81
N MET A 139 29.84 22.46 10.70
CA MET A 139 29.02 22.09 11.85
C MET A 139 28.90 23.22 12.89
N ASP A 140 29.81 24.19 12.86
CA ASP A 140 29.81 25.32 13.80
C ASP A 140 28.75 26.37 13.46
N TYR A 141 28.14 26.30 12.26
CA TYR A 141 27.10 27.22 11.79
C TYR A 141 25.79 26.47 11.42
N PRO A 142 25.12 25.81 12.39
CA PRO A 142 23.86 25.14 12.15
C PRO A 142 22.71 26.13 11.85
N GLU A 143 22.86 27.39 12.26
CA GLU A 143 21.87 28.45 12.05
C GLU A 143 21.59 28.71 10.57
N ILE A 144 22.63 28.70 9.73
CA ILE A 144 22.50 28.91 8.28
C ILE A 144 21.65 27.79 7.65
N ALA A 145 21.91 26.54 8.03
CA ALA A 145 21.12 25.42 7.53
C ALA A 145 19.68 25.43 8.07
N LEU A 146 19.48 25.91 9.31
CA LEU A 146 18.16 26.06 9.89
C LEU A 146 17.33 27.11 9.12
N GLU A 147 17.95 28.24 8.79
CA GLU A 147 17.34 29.30 7.99
C GLU A 147 17.00 28.82 6.58
N ASP A 148 17.92 28.15 5.90
CA ASP A 148 17.68 27.52 4.59
C ASP A 148 16.50 26.55 4.62
N LEU A 149 16.42 25.69 5.64
CA LEU A 149 15.31 24.74 5.77
C LEU A 149 13.99 25.43 6.08
N LYS A 150 14.02 26.53 6.83
CA LYS A 150 12.81 27.34 7.11
C LYS A 150 12.32 28.06 5.87
N GLU A 151 13.21 28.64 5.06
CA GLU A 151 12.87 29.26 3.77
C GLU A 151 12.21 28.24 2.84
N ILE A 152 12.83 27.07 2.66
CA ILE A 152 12.27 26.00 1.83
C ILE A 152 10.92 25.52 2.35
N ALA A 153 10.76 25.42 3.67
CA ALA A 153 9.48 25.02 4.27
C ALA A 153 8.40 26.10 4.08
N ALA A 154 8.76 27.39 4.10
CA ALA A 154 7.85 28.49 3.84
C ALA A 154 7.39 28.52 2.38
N ASP A 155 8.30 28.31 1.42
CA ASP A 155 8.01 28.25 -0.02
C ASP A 155 7.07 27.10 -0.43
N LEU A 156 6.99 26.07 0.43
CA LEU A 156 6.18 24.87 0.22
C LEU A 156 4.99 24.77 1.19
N ALA A 157 4.79 25.77 2.06
CA ALA A 157 3.72 25.78 3.06
C ALA A 157 2.31 25.81 2.44
N ASP A 158 2.20 26.19 1.16
CA ASP A 158 0.95 26.17 0.38
C ASP A 158 0.47 24.74 0.07
N ILE A 159 1.39 23.78 -0.07
CA ILE A 159 1.10 22.41 -0.52
C ILE A 159 1.56 21.32 0.46
N ALA A 160 2.36 21.67 1.47
CA ALA A 160 2.95 20.72 2.41
C ALA A 160 2.69 21.08 3.87
N VAL A 161 2.69 20.05 4.71
CA VAL A 161 2.65 20.13 6.17
C VAL A 161 3.95 19.53 6.69
N ILE A 162 4.57 20.20 7.66
CA ILE A 162 5.79 19.72 8.33
C ILE A 162 5.40 18.55 9.25
N GLU A 163 5.91 17.36 8.96
CA GLU A 163 5.73 16.16 9.79
C GLU A 163 6.84 16.06 10.83
N VAL A 164 8.07 16.34 10.42
CA VAL A 164 9.24 16.41 11.31
C VAL A 164 9.88 17.78 11.15
N PRO A 165 9.93 18.61 12.21
CA PRO A 165 10.59 19.91 12.15
C PRO A 165 12.09 19.76 11.89
N PRO A 166 12.79 20.83 11.48
CA PRO A 166 14.23 20.82 11.29
C PRO A 166 14.95 20.27 12.52
N GLN A 167 15.60 19.12 12.36
CA GLN A 167 16.34 18.46 13.43
C GLN A 167 17.73 18.03 12.95
N MET A 168 18.68 18.01 13.89
CA MET A 168 20.04 17.54 13.64
C MET A 168 20.12 16.03 13.82
N GLU A 169 20.53 15.32 12.77
CA GLU A 169 20.86 13.91 12.81
C GLU A 169 22.36 13.75 12.45
N GLY A 170 23.20 13.70 13.48
CA GLY A 170 24.66 13.59 13.33
C GLY A 170 25.27 14.80 12.59
N ARG A 171 25.78 14.57 11.37
CA ARG A 171 26.41 15.61 10.52
C ARG A 171 25.47 16.15 9.44
N THR A 172 24.17 15.97 9.63
CA THR A 172 23.13 16.41 8.70
C THR A 172 22.00 17.06 9.47
N MET A 173 21.42 18.13 8.91
CA MET A 173 20.14 18.66 9.36
C MET A 173 19.07 18.19 8.39
N LEU A 174 17.91 17.77 8.88
CA LEU A 174 16.83 17.29 8.05
C LEU A 174 15.49 17.89 8.45
N VAL A 175 14.59 18.01 7.48
CA VAL A 175 13.17 18.30 7.66
C VAL A 175 12.37 17.31 6.82
N VAL A 176 11.24 16.83 7.34
CA VAL A 176 10.34 15.93 6.60
C VAL A 176 9.00 16.62 6.42
N MET A 177 8.57 16.71 5.17
CA MET A 177 7.33 17.34 4.76
C MET A 177 6.41 16.31 4.10
N ALA A 178 5.14 16.33 4.51
CA ALA A 178 4.08 15.53 3.93
C ALA A 178 3.16 16.42 3.09
N PRO A 179 2.51 15.89 2.05
CA PRO A 179 1.55 16.67 1.26
C PRO A 179 0.33 17.05 2.12
N ALA A 180 -0.07 18.33 2.10
CA ALA A 180 -1.18 18.86 2.89
C ALA A 180 -2.55 18.27 2.49
N LYS A 181 -2.67 17.81 1.24
CA LYS A 181 -3.83 17.05 0.75
C LYS A 181 -3.37 15.65 0.34
N PRO A 182 -3.57 14.61 1.17
CA PRO A 182 -3.38 13.25 0.73
C PRO A 182 -4.48 12.90 -0.30
N GLY A 183 -4.19 13.07 -1.59
CA GLY A 183 -5.03 12.52 -2.67
C GLY A 183 -5.70 13.49 -3.65
N ALA A 184 -5.26 14.75 -3.78
CA ALA A 184 -5.86 15.66 -4.78
C ALA A 184 -5.44 15.37 -6.24
N ALA A 185 -4.45 14.50 -6.48
CA ALA A 185 -4.02 14.13 -7.82
C ALA A 185 -4.55 12.74 -8.24
N LYS A 186 -5.87 12.65 -8.48
CA LYS A 186 -6.59 11.73 -9.42
C LYS A 186 -8.05 11.49 -8.99
N LYS A 187 -8.89 12.53 -9.03
CA LYS A 187 -10.27 12.36 -9.50
C LYS A 187 -10.31 12.89 -10.93
N LYS A 188 -9.97 12.03 -11.90
CA LYS A 188 -10.45 12.25 -13.28
C LYS A 188 -11.93 11.89 -13.25
N GLU A 189 -12.78 12.91 -13.26
CA GLU A 189 -14.21 12.76 -13.50
C GLU A 189 -14.38 11.95 -14.78
N LYS A 190 -14.97 10.75 -14.66
CA LYS A 190 -15.53 10.08 -15.83
C LYS A 190 -16.74 10.91 -16.25
N PRO A 191 -16.90 11.23 -17.55
CA PRO A 191 -18.11 11.89 -18.01
C PRO A 191 -19.30 10.98 -17.71
N VAL A 192 -20.20 11.46 -16.86
CA VAL A 192 -21.52 10.86 -16.66
C VAL A 192 -22.24 11.05 -17.99
N GLN A 193 -22.46 9.95 -18.71
CA GLN A 193 -23.40 9.92 -19.81
C GLN A 193 -24.77 10.31 -19.26
N ALA A 194 -25.31 11.40 -19.81
CA ALA A 194 -26.68 11.81 -19.57
C ALA A 194 -27.59 10.81 -20.29
N ASP A 195 -28.15 9.87 -19.55
CA ASP A 195 -29.34 9.13 -19.97
C ASP A 195 -30.53 10.11 -19.97
N ALA A 196 -30.82 10.65 -21.15
CA ALA A 196 -32.08 11.31 -21.42
C ALA A 196 -33.18 10.25 -21.55
N LYS A 197 -33.92 10.01 -20.47
CA LYS A 197 -35.29 9.50 -20.54
C LYS A 197 -36.12 10.22 -19.48
N ASN A 198 -36.98 11.12 -19.93
CA ASN A 198 -38.30 11.35 -19.34
C ASN A 198 -39.30 11.70 -20.45
N GLU A 199 -40.35 10.87 -20.50
CA GLU A 199 -41.76 11.18 -20.78
C GLU A 199 -42.19 11.64 -22.19
N ALA A 200 -42.79 10.70 -22.93
CA ALA A 200 -44.19 10.74 -23.37
C ALA A 200 -44.68 9.33 -23.73
#